data_AF-A0AAE5XGP8-F1
#
_entry.id   AF-A0AAE5XGP8-F1
#
_cell.length_a   1.000
_cell.length_b   1.000
_cell.length_c   1.000
_cell.angle_alpha   90.00
_cell.angle_beta   90.00
_cell.angle_gamma   90.00
#
_symmetry.space_group_name_H-M   'P 1'
#
loop_
_entity.id
_entity.type
_entity.pdbx_description
1 polymer ?
#
loop_
_entity_poly.entity_id
_entity_poly.type
_entity_poly.pdbx_seq_one_letter_code
_entity_poly.pdbx_strand_id
1 'polypeptide(L)'
;MKYYFDYNKDDADWPVKHCLNKMLNSFSFPHKVKDLVTGECGGEIDWHILKWSKDVGSDFQVEKYDGFMAYLGHEEHGLSDGEIFCIIPKSKLVSYLKEACDFYGKYQDTTPSDIESLKESIREIGSKA
;
A
#
# COMPACT_ATOMS: atom_id res chain seq x y z
N MET A 1 -4.98 -17.34 7.22
CA MET A 1 -4.66 -15.91 7.41
C MET A 1 -5.93 -15.12 7.14
N LYS A 2 -6.38 -14.23 8.04
CA LYS A 2 -7.60 -13.45 7.83
C LYS A 2 -7.19 -12.12 7.19
N TYR A 3 -7.62 -11.87 5.96
CA TYR A 3 -7.41 -10.59 5.29
C TYR A 3 -8.38 -9.55 5.85
N TYR A 4 -7.91 -8.31 6.01
CA TYR A 4 -8.74 -7.19 6.45
C TYR A 4 -9.52 -6.62 5.26
N PHE A 5 -8.82 -6.32 4.18
CA PHE A 5 -9.47 -6.01 2.91
C PHE A 5 -9.86 -7.31 2.24
N ASP A 6 -11.16 -7.52 2.05
CA ASP A 6 -11.63 -8.53 1.10
C ASP A 6 -11.39 -8.04 -0.33
N TYR A 7 -10.95 -8.94 -1.20
CA TYR A 7 -10.67 -8.62 -2.59
C TYR A 7 -10.88 -9.84 -3.49
N ASN A 8 -11.51 -9.59 -4.63
CA ASN A 8 -11.50 -10.51 -5.76
C ASN A 8 -10.34 -10.14 -6.70
N LYS A 9 -9.66 -11.11 -7.31
CA LYS A 9 -8.62 -10.86 -8.32
C LYS A 9 -9.17 -10.22 -9.60
N ASP A 10 -10.49 -10.18 -9.76
CA ASP A 10 -11.16 -9.42 -10.83
C ASP A 10 -11.31 -7.92 -10.50
N ASP A 11 -11.10 -7.49 -9.25
CA ASP A 11 -11.21 -6.07 -8.86
C ASP A 11 -9.98 -5.28 -9.34
N ALA A 12 -10.15 -4.18 -10.05
CA ALA A 12 -9.00 -3.37 -10.53
C ALA A 12 -8.01 -2.92 -9.42
N ASP A 13 -8.49 -2.77 -8.18
CA ASP A 13 -7.67 -2.36 -7.03
C ASP A 13 -7.20 -3.52 -6.15
N TRP A 14 -7.44 -4.76 -6.56
CA TRP A 14 -7.03 -5.91 -5.76
C TRP A 14 -5.52 -5.91 -5.45
N PRO A 15 -4.60 -5.48 -6.34
CA PRO A 15 -3.17 -5.49 -6.03
C PRO A 15 -2.83 -4.59 -4.84
N VAL A 16 -3.40 -3.38 -4.77
CA VAL A 16 -3.17 -2.50 -3.61
C VAL A 16 -3.79 -3.04 -2.33
N LYS A 17 -5.00 -3.62 -2.40
CA LYS A 17 -5.63 -4.26 -1.23
C LYS A 17 -4.79 -5.43 -0.72
N HIS A 18 -4.17 -6.19 -1.63
CA HIS A 18 -3.25 -7.25 -1.30
C HIS A 18 -1.99 -6.73 -0.59
N CYS A 19 -1.31 -5.72 -1.15
CA CYS A 19 -0.16 -5.08 -0.50
C CYS A 19 -0.51 -4.55 0.90
N LEU A 20 -1.65 -3.88 1.06
CA LEU A 20 -2.09 -3.37 2.36
C LEU A 20 -2.37 -4.49 3.38
N ASN A 21 -2.94 -5.60 2.93
CA ASN A 21 -3.10 -6.79 3.75
C ASN A 21 -1.74 -7.36 4.18
N LYS A 22 -0.73 -7.37 3.31
CA LYS A 22 0.64 -7.78 3.67
C LYS A 22 1.26 -6.83 4.67
N MET A 23 1.09 -5.52 4.48
CA MET A 23 1.54 -4.51 5.45
C MET A 23 0.89 -4.76 6.82
N LEU A 24 -0.43 -4.95 6.89
CA LEU A 24 -1.17 -5.17 8.14
C LEU A 24 -0.84 -6.48 8.85
N ASN A 25 -0.53 -7.54 8.09
CA ASN A 25 -0.10 -8.82 8.65
C ASN A 25 1.39 -8.84 9.01
N SER A 26 2.13 -7.77 8.70
CA SER A 26 3.52 -7.63 9.15
C SER A 26 3.58 -6.99 10.53
N PHE A 27 4.60 -7.33 11.32
CA PHE A 27 4.91 -6.64 12.58
C PHE A 27 5.43 -5.21 12.39
N SER A 28 5.43 -4.70 11.15
CA SER A 28 6.02 -3.41 10.77
C SER A 28 5.04 -2.48 10.05
N PHE A 29 3.72 -2.67 10.22
CA PHE A 29 2.71 -1.79 9.60
C PHE A 29 3.01 -0.29 9.80
N PRO A 30 3.28 0.23 11.02
CA PRO A 30 3.60 1.64 11.20
C PRO A 30 4.85 2.11 10.46
N HIS A 31 5.88 1.26 10.40
CA HIS A 31 7.10 1.55 9.66
C HIS A 31 6.82 1.66 8.16
N LYS A 32 6.09 0.68 7.60
CA LYS A 32 5.75 0.66 6.17
C LYS A 32 4.89 1.84 5.74
N VAL A 33 4.02 2.35 6.62
CA VAL A 33 3.28 3.60 6.36
C VAL A 33 4.22 4.81 6.35
N LYS A 34 5.25 4.85 7.20
CA LYS A 34 6.27 5.91 7.17
C LYS A 34 7.14 5.84 5.92
N ASP A 35 7.50 4.64 5.46
CA ASP A 35 8.25 4.47 4.21
C ASP A 35 7.44 5.02 3.01
N LEU A 36 6.11 4.85 3.01
CA LEU A 36 5.26 5.47 1.98
C LEU A 36 5.28 7.00 1.96
N VAL A 37 5.64 7.65 3.08
CA VAL A 37 5.83 9.11 3.11
C VAL A 37 7.07 9.52 2.31
N THR A 38 8.13 8.69 2.32
CA THR A 38 9.37 8.95 1.58
C THR A 38 9.27 8.54 0.11
N GLY A 39 8.37 7.61 -0.20
CA GLY A 39 7.95 7.37 -1.57
C GLY A 39 7.67 5.91 -1.90
N GLU A 40 8.03 4.96 -1.06
CA GLU A 40 7.81 3.54 -1.36
C GLU A 40 7.72 2.69 -0.12
N CYS A 41 7.02 1.57 -0.21
CA CYS A 41 7.18 0.47 0.72
C CYS A 41 7.07 -0.87 -0.01
N GLY A 42 7.74 -1.90 0.50
CA GLY A 42 7.70 -3.23 -0.07
C GLY A 42 7.90 -4.32 0.98
N GLY A 43 7.79 -5.58 0.55
CA GLY A 43 8.01 -6.75 1.40
C GLY A 43 9.21 -7.59 1.00
N GLU A 44 9.39 -8.70 1.72
CA GLU A 44 10.38 -9.73 1.40
C GLU A 44 10.00 -10.54 0.16
N ILE A 45 8.69 -10.73 -0.03
CA ILE A 45 8.10 -11.27 -1.26
C ILE A 45 7.84 -10.08 -2.17
N ASP A 46 8.01 -10.28 -3.48
CA ASP A 46 7.99 -9.27 -4.54
C ASP A 46 6.65 -8.51 -4.60
N TRP A 47 6.45 -7.55 -3.70
CA TRP A 47 5.32 -6.64 -3.68
C TRP A 47 5.75 -5.27 -3.21
N HIS A 48 5.17 -4.26 -3.85
CA HIS A 48 5.51 -2.86 -3.60
C HIS A 48 4.28 -1.96 -3.69
N ILE A 49 4.31 -0.86 -2.95
CA ILE A 49 3.50 0.33 -3.21
C ILE A 49 4.48 1.49 -3.40
N LEU A 50 4.48 2.06 -4.60
CA LEU A 50 5.42 3.09 -5.05
C LEU A 50 4.66 4.38 -5.32
N LYS A 51 5.16 5.50 -4.80
CA LYS A 51 4.72 6.84 -5.22
C LYS A 51 5.15 7.03 -6.66
N TRP A 52 4.25 7.57 -7.47
CA TRP A 52 4.56 7.84 -8.85
C TRP A 52 5.79 8.76 -8.99
N SER A 53 6.72 8.36 -9.84
CA SER A 53 7.88 9.15 -10.27
C SER A 53 8.12 8.93 -11.76
N LYS A 54 9.02 9.72 -12.36
CA LYS A 54 9.41 9.51 -13.77
C LYS A 54 10.09 8.15 -13.96
N ASP A 55 10.85 7.71 -12.97
CA ASP A 55 11.58 6.44 -13.01
C ASP A 55 10.58 5.28 -12.98
N VAL A 56 9.60 5.32 -12.06
CA VAL A 56 8.48 4.35 -12.03
C VAL A 56 7.74 4.33 -13.36
N GLY A 57 7.49 5.48 -13.98
CA GLY A 57 6.84 5.51 -15.28
C GLY A 57 7.67 4.92 -16.42
N SER A 58 8.99 5.07 -16.37
CA SER A 58 9.90 4.45 -17.33
C SER A 58 9.94 2.93 -17.17
N ASP A 59 10.03 2.45 -15.93
CA ASP A 59 10.15 1.03 -15.61
C ASP A 59 8.90 0.24 -16.00
N PHE A 60 7.72 0.83 -15.77
CA PHE A 60 6.43 0.19 -16.01
C PHE A 60 5.69 0.67 -17.27
N GLN A 61 6.32 1.54 -18.07
CA GLN A 61 5.76 2.11 -19.31
C GLN A 61 4.42 2.83 -19.11
N VAL A 62 4.29 3.55 -18.00
CA VAL A 62 3.07 4.27 -17.63
C VAL A 62 3.26 5.77 -17.87
N GLU A 63 2.22 6.46 -18.35
CA GLU A 63 2.24 7.91 -18.55
C GLU A 63 2.24 8.69 -17.23
N LYS A 64 2.56 9.99 -17.26
CA LYS A 64 2.59 10.84 -16.07
C LYS A 64 1.27 10.76 -15.29
N TYR A 65 1.35 10.28 -14.05
CA TYR A 65 0.23 10.16 -13.13
C TYR A 65 0.49 10.92 -11.82
N ASP A 66 -0.54 11.31 -11.06
CA ASP A 66 -0.38 11.79 -9.68
C ASP A 66 -1.05 10.82 -8.72
N GLY A 67 -0.24 9.95 -8.12
CA GLY A 67 -0.70 8.96 -7.16
C GLY A 67 0.33 7.87 -6.92
N PHE A 68 -0.14 6.63 -6.82
CA PHE A 68 0.68 5.50 -6.41
C PHE A 68 0.44 4.31 -7.33
N MET A 69 1.46 3.49 -7.49
CA MET A 69 1.39 2.20 -8.14
C MET A 69 1.55 1.11 -7.08
N ALA A 70 0.62 0.15 -7.03
CA ALA A 70 0.85 -1.09 -6.33
C ALA A 70 1.27 -2.15 -7.34
N TYR A 71 2.27 -2.94 -6.98
CA TYR A 71 2.91 -3.93 -7.83
C TYR A 71 3.00 -5.25 -7.08
N LEU A 72 2.76 -6.36 -7.79
CA LEU A 72 2.95 -7.72 -7.31
C LEU A 72 3.70 -8.52 -8.37
N GLY A 73 4.78 -9.15 -7.95
CA GLY A 73 5.53 -10.11 -8.75
C GLY A 73 4.84 -11.47 -8.83
N HIS A 74 5.34 -12.28 -9.76
CA HIS A 74 4.79 -13.60 -10.08
C HIS A 74 4.58 -14.49 -8.85
N GLU A 75 5.57 -14.54 -7.97
CA GLU A 75 5.54 -15.36 -6.75
C GLU A 75 4.48 -14.89 -5.73
N GLU A 76 4.10 -13.62 -5.76
CA GLU A 76 3.13 -13.07 -4.82
C GLU A 76 1.69 -13.30 -5.29
N HIS A 77 1.39 -13.06 -6.57
CA HIS A 77 0.03 -13.20 -7.07
C HIS A 77 -0.35 -14.64 -7.47
N GLY A 78 0.64 -15.49 -7.76
CA GLY A 78 0.43 -16.90 -8.11
C GLY A 78 -0.44 -17.11 -9.35
N LEU A 79 -0.36 -16.19 -10.32
CA LEU A 79 -1.03 -16.32 -11.64
C LEU A 79 0.02 -16.77 -12.65
N SER A 80 -0.40 -17.45 -13.72
CA SER A 80 0.50 -17.86 -14.82
C SER A 80 1.14 -16.68 -15.55
N ASP A 81 0.50 -15.52 -15.45
CA ASP A 81 0.91 -14.32 -16.16
C ASP A 81 2.09 -13.66 -15.45
N GLY A 82 2.75 -12.72 -16.15
CA GLY A 82 3.85 -11.95 -15.58
C GLY A 82 3.40 -11.05 -14.44
N GLU A 83 4.26 -10.12 -14.06
CA GLU A 83 4.02 -9.16 -13.00
C GLU A 83 2.71 -8.37 -13.21
N ILE A 84 2.05 -8.01 -12.12
CA ILE A 84 0.82 -7.24 -12.16
C ILE A 84 0.95 -5.94 -11.38
N PHE A 85 0.28 -4.90 -11.85
CA PHE A 85 0.24 -3.64 -11.14
C PHE A 85 -1.11 -2.96 -11.30
N CYS A 86 -1.44 -2.09 -10.34
CA CYS A 86 -2.54 -1.15 -10.45
C CYS A 86 -2.07 0.25 -10.07
N ILE A 87 -2.64 1.25 -10.72
CA ILE A 87 -2.38 2.66 -10.40
C ILE A 87 -3.61 3.21 -9.70
N ILE A 88 -3.40 3.85 -8.55
CA ILE A 88 -4.48 4.42 -7.76
C ILE A 88 -4.20 5.89 -7.43
N PRO A 89 -5.25 6.72 -7.37
CA PRO A 89 -5.08 8.10 -6.96
C PRO A 89 -4.71 8.16 -5.48
N LYS A 90 -3.93 9.18 -5.14
CA LYS A 90 -3.49 9.48 -3.76
C LYS A 90 -4.63 9.45 -2.75
N SER A 91 -5.77 10.05 -3.09
CA SER A 91 -6.97 10.07 -2.23
C SER A 91 -7.49 8.68 -1.89
N LYS A 92 -7.41 7.74 -2.83
CA LYS A 92 -7.86 6.35 -2.64
C LYS A 92 -6.91 5.56 -1.77
N LEU A 93 -5.60 5.70 -1.96
CA LEU A 93 -4.60 5.10 -1.06
C LEU A 93 -4.79 5.61 0.37
N VAL A 94 -4.96 6.93 0.54
CA VAL A 94 -5.21 7.54 1.85
C VAL A 94 -6.49 7.01 2.51
N SER A 95 -7.56 6.78 1.74
CA SER A 95 -8.78 6.16 2.26
C SER A 95 -8.48 4.77 2.82
N TYR A 96 -7.81 3.91 2.05
CA TYR A 96 -7.48 2.57 2.51
C TYR A 96 -6.52 2.58 3.70
N LEU A 97 -5.53 3.47 3.73
CA LEU A 97 -4.61 3.58 4.87
C LEU A 97 -5.32 4.01 6.15
N LYS A 98 -6.36 4.85 6.07
CA LYS A 98 -7.19 5.20 7.24
C LYS A 98 -7.96 3.99 7.75
N GLU A 99 -8.60 3.24 6.86
CA GLU A 99 -9.30 2.00 7.22
C GLU A 99 -8.34 0.98 7.87
N ALA A 100 -7.15 0.81 7.29
CA ALA A 100 -6.10 -0.04 7.83
C ALA A 100 -5.61 0.45 9.21
N CYS A 101 -5.45 1.76 9.40
CA CYS A 101 -5.07 2.37 10.67
C CYS A 101 -6.12 2.13 11.76
N ASP A 102 -7.41 2.32 11.44
CA ASP A 102 -8.52 2.05 12.34
C ASP A 102 -8.61 0.57 12.72
N PHE A 103 -8.25 -0.33 11.80
CA PHE A 103 -8.14 -1.76 12.09
C PHE A 103 -6.95 -2.08 12.97
N TYR A 104 -5.76 -1.54 12.66
CA TYR A 104 -4.54 -1.72 13.44
C TYR A 104 -4.73 -1.26 14.90
N GLY A 105 -5.47 -0.18 15.13
CA GLY A 105 -5.80 0.30 16.48
C GLY A 105 -6.65 -0.64 17.35
N LYS A 106 -7.11 -1.76 16.81
CA LYS A 106 -7.83 -2.81 17.56
C LYS A 106 -6.91 -3.88 18.12
N TYR A 107 -5.61 -3.87 17.78
CA TYR A 107 -4.65 -4.81 18.34
C TYR A 107 -4.30 -4.46 19.79
N GLN A 108 -4.12 -5.49 20.61
CA GLN A 108 -3.92 -5.36 22.06
C GLN A 108 -2.71 -4.50 22.42
N ASP A 109 -1.64 -4.55 21.63
CA ASP A 109 -0.37 -3.87 21.90
C ASP A 109 -0.28 -2.47 21.26
N THR A 110 -1.33 -2.02 20.58
CA THR A 110 -1.34 -0.71 19.92
C THR A 110 -1.71 0.40 20.89
N THR A 111 -0.85 1.40 21.00
CA THR A 111 -1.11 2.56 21.87
C THR A 111 -1.79 3.70 21.11
N PRO A 112 -2.48 4.63 21.82
CA PRO A 112 -3.01 5.84 21.20
C PRO A 112 -1.93 6.67 20.48
N SER A 113 -0.70 6.70 21.00
CA SER A 113 0.41 7.43 20.39
C SER A 113 0.83 6.82 19.05
N ASP A 114 0.78 5.50 18.91
CA ASP A 114 1.08 4.83 17.64
C ASP A 114 0.07 5.21 16.57
N ILE A 115 -1.21 5.28 16.96
CA ILE A 115 -2.31 5.67 16.08
C ILE A 115 -2.21 7.14 15.65
N GLU A 116 -1.87 8.05 16.56
CA GLU A 116 -1.69 9.45 16.18
C GLU A 116 -0.47 9.64 15.25
N SER A 117 0.66 8.98 15.52
CA SER A 117 1.82 9.01 14.61
C SER A 117 1.51 8.43 13.23
N LEU A 118 0.71 7.37 13.17
CA LEU A 118 0.20 6.80 11.92
C LEU A 118 -0.69 7.78 11.17
N LYS A 119 -1.65 8.42 11.84
CA LYS A 119 -2.55 9.40 11.23
C LYS A 119 -1.78 10.60 10.67
N GLU A 120 -0.74 11.06 11.35
CA GLU A 120 0.15 12.11 10.85
C GLU A 120 0.84 11.69 9.55
N SER A 121 1.41 10.49 9.52
CA SER A 121 2.05 9.93 8.33
C SER A 121 1.07 9.82 7.15
N ILE A 122 -0.16 9.37 7.42
CA ILE A 122 -1.24 9.29 6.41
C ILE A 122 -1.65 10.67 5.90
N ARG A 123 -1.68 11.70 6.77
CA ARG A 123 -1.94 13.09 6.35
C ARG A 123 -0.83 13.60 5.45
N GLU A 124 0.43 13.31 5.74
CA GLU A 124 1.57 13.70 4.89
C GLU A 124 1.51 13.08 3.50
N ILE A 125 1.13 11.81 3.40
CA ILE A 125 0.89 11.12 2.11
C ILE A 125 -0.18 11.87 1.31
N GLY A 126 -1.23 12.37 1.98
CA GLY A 126 -2.30 13.13 1.35
C GLY A 126 -1.95 14.58 0.99
N SER A 127 -0.98 15.21 1.66
CA SER A 127 -0.69 16.65 1.54
C SER A 127 0.47 16.99 0.61
N LYS A 128 1.43 16.08 0.37
CA LYS A 128 2.55 16.28 -0.55
C LYS A 128 2.09 16.08 -2.01
N ALA A 129 1.53 17.14 -2.61
CA ALA A 129 1.37 17.32 -4.06
C ALA A 129 2.62 17.98 -4.65
#